data_AF-A0A9E2YXJ4-F1
#
_entry.id   AF-A0A9E2YXJ4-F1
#
_cell.length_a   1.000
_cell.length_b   1.000
_cell.length_c   1.000
_cell.angle_alpha   90.00
_cell.angle_beta   90.00
_cell.angle_gamma   90.00
#
_symmetry.space_group_name_H-M   'P 1'
#
loop_
_entity.id
_entity.type
_entity.pdbx_description
1 polymer ?
#
loop_
_entity_poly.entity_id
_entity_poly.type
_entity_poly.pdbx_seq_one_letter_code
_entity_poly.pdbx_strand_id
1 'polypeptide(L)'
;MKRGWASMAGVRHDLARGTAKSIGVLLLALVTMLAFAAPAKAWWNDDWQLRKKITIDASATGANITDPIGTTPVLVRLHSGNFRFSAAKDDGGDLRFVAGDDKTPLKHHIEKYDGLLGEALIWVAVPNLQAGAKTDLWLYYGNKKAAATADAKATYDPDTLLVYHFSERGTPSLDSSVWANNAQSVGQPADGALIGTGLRLDGRNPLTLPAASSLAIASDSAWTYSVWVKPAGPQPSAALYSRRDGANGLVIGLDNGAPFVEVTNAGATQRSSAAAPMPLGGWHQIVVVAAPGQVTLYLDGAVYGSLAMGLPALNTSALIGGDSAAASPAAAPAPSASPQPDASTTAPAADGTAAPTPAPSPDAAPAPVAAMIGFIGDIDELQISKVARPPGFIKFAALDQGPDPSKLVAFSVDEETASWLSGYFAVILKSVTIDGWVVIGVLLIMAALSWVVMMDRASYLSKQARANARFMQSFRELDLSFIDRCEDADVATLDGRLGNGDAQVMRSSSLYRIYHIGAGEIRRRLAHRRAGAPVLSAASIAAIRASLDSGVVKEMQRLNRLMVVLTIAISGGPFLGLL
;
A
#
# COMPACT_ATOMS: atom_id res chain seq x y z
N MET A 1 -12.86 -29.71 -72.70
CA MET A 1 -12.08 -28.85 -71.77
C MET A 1 -12.92 -27.79 -71.04
N LYS A 2 -14.17 -28.06 -70.60
CA LYS A 2 -14.99 -27.11 -69.82
C LYS A 2 -15.46 -27.61 -68.44
N ARG A 3 -15.16 -28.85 -68.04
CA ARG A 3 -15.56 -29.41 -66.73
C ARG A 3 -14.49 -29.30 -65.63
N GLY A 4 -13.26 -28.87 -65.97
CA GLY A 4 -12.16 -28.73 -65.00
C GLY A 4 -12.14 -27.41 -64.20
N TRP A 5 -12.78 -26.35 -64.70
CA TRP A 5 -12.70 -25.02 -64.07
C TRP A 5 -13.79 -24.75 -63.02
N ALA A 6 -14.95 -25.40 -63.12
CA ALA A 6 -16.01 -25.28 -62.11
C ALA A 6 -15.64 -25.93 -60.76
N SER A 7 -14.79 -26.98 -60.78
CA SER A 7 -14.31 -27.64 -59.56
C SER A 7 -13.27 -26.81 -58.79
N MET A 8 -12.58 -25.86 -59.42
CA MET A 8 -11.60 -25.00 -58.74
C MET A 8 -12.25 -23.78 -58.06
N ALA A 9 -13.43 -23.34 -58.53
CA ALA A 9 -14.15 -22.21 -57.92
C ALA A 9 -14.83 -22.59 -56.59
N GLY A 10 -15.42 -23.79 -56.50
CA GLY A 10 -16.04 -24.29 -55.26
C GLY A 10 -15.03 -24.53 -54.13
N VAL A 11 -13.82 -25.01 -54.46
CA VAL A 11 -12.74 -25.25 -53.49
C VAL A 11 -12.19 -23.94 -52.90
N ARG A 12 -12.18 -22.83 -53.66
CA ARG A 12 -11.75 -21.52 -53.15
C ARG A 12 -12.75 -20.91 -52.16
N HIS A 13 -14.05 -21.19 -52.32
CA HIS A 13 -15.10 -20.64 -51.46
C HIS A 13 -15.23 -21.36 -50.11
N ASP A 14 -14.87 -22.64 -50.05
CA ASP A 14 -14.88 -23.42 -48.81
C ASP A 14 -13.56 -23.31 -48.02
N LEU A 15 -12.41 -23.09 -48.69
CA LEU A 15 -11.19 -22.67 -47.99
C LEU A 15 -11.36 -21.30 -47.32
N ALA A 16 -11.99 -20.32 -48.01
CA ALA A 16 -12.19 -18.97 -47.46
C ALA A 16 -13.13 -18.93 -46.24
N ARG A 17 -14.14 -19.82 -46.19
CA ARG A 17 -15.06 -19.92 -45.03
C ARG A 17 -14.45 -20.64 -43.84
N GLY A 18 -13.57 -21.61 -44.08
CA GLY A 18 -12.79 -22.27 -43.03
C GLY A 18 -11.76 -21.33 -42.38
N THR A 19 -11.02 -20.57 -43.20
CA THR A 19 -10.02 -19.61 -42.72
C THR A 19 -10.65 -18.44 -41.96
N ALA A 20 -11.82 -17.93 -42.38
CA ALA A 20 -12.52 -16.86 -41.68
C ALA A 20 -12.99 -17.26 -40.27
N LYS A 21 -13.45 -18.50 -40.08
CA LYS A 21 -13.81 -19.03 -38.74
C LYS A 21 -12.57 -19.21 -37.85
N SER A 22 -11.46 -19.70 -38.42
CA SER A 22 -10.19 -19.83 -37.69
C SER A 22 -9.64 -18.47 -37.26
N ILE A 23 -9.72 -17.44 -38.12
CA ILE A 23 -9.33 -16.06 -37.80
C ILE A 23 -10.22 -15.47 -36.69
N GLY A 24 -11.53 -15.71 -36.74
CA GLY A 24 -12.46 -15.26 -35.70
C GLY A 24 -12.19 -15.89 -34.32
N VAL A 25 -11.84 -17.18 -34.27
CA VAL A 25 -11.44 -17.85 -33.02
C VAL A 25 -10.09 -17.34 -32.51
N LEU A 26 -9.17 -16.97 -33.40
CA LEU A 26 -7.86 -16.42 -33.04
C LEU A 26 -7.97 -15.00 -32.48
N LEU A 27 -8.82 -14.16 -33.09
CA LEU A 27 -9.17 -12.84 -32.55
C LEU A 27 -9.88 -12.96 -31.20
N LEU A 28 -10.79 -13.91 -31.05
CA LEU A 28 -11.46 -14.16 -29.77
C LEU A 28 -10.48 -14.65 -28.70
N ALA A 29 -9.53 -15.54 -29.04
CA ALA A 29 -8.49 -16.02 -28.14
C ALA A 29 -7.54 -14.90 -27.69
N LEU A 30 -7.15 -14.02 -28.61
CA LEU A 30 -6.36 -12.82 -28.33
C LEU A 30 -7.11 -11.84 -27.43
N VAL A 31 -8.39 -11.59 -27.73
CA VAL A 31 -9.27 -10.74 -26.91
C VAL A 31 -9.48 -11.34 -25.51
N THR A 32 -9.63 -12.66 -25.39
CA THR A 32 -9.70 -13.31 -24.07
C THR A 32 -8.38 -13.24 -23.31
N MET A 33 -7.22 -13.38 -23.97
CA MET A 33 -5.92 -13.16 -23.33
C MET A 33 -5.75 -11.72 -22.82
N LEU A 34 -6.20 -10.73 -23.61
CA LEU A 34 -6.26 -9.32 -23.21
C LEU A 34 -7.25 -9.10 -22.04
N ALA A 35 -8.36 -9.84 -21.99
CA ALA A 35 -9.35 -9.77 -20.92
C ALA A 35 -8.92 -10.51 -19.63
N PHE A 36 -7.93 -11.41 -19.70
CA PHE A 36 -7.33 -12.09 -18.54
C PHE A 36 -5.99 -11.48 -18.11
N ALA A 37 -5.59 -10.34 -18.68
CA ALA A 37 -4.54 -9.53 -18.08
C ALA A 37 -5.06 -9.04 -16.71
N ALA A 38 -4.53 -9.61 -15.63
CA ALA A 38 -4.71 -9.05 -14.29
C ALA A 38 -4.40 -7.54 -14.35
N PRO A 39 -5.03 -6.68 -13.53
CA PRO A 39 -4.65 -5.28 -13.49
C PRO A 39 -3.15 -5.24 -13.20
N ALA A 40 -2.36 -4.86 -14.19
CA ALA A 40 -0.98 -4.47 -13.94
C ALA A 40 -1.09 -3.39 -12.87
N LYS A 41 -0.42 -3.59 -11.72
CA LYS A 41 -0.35 -2.56 -10.69
C LYS A 41 0.23 -1.33 -11.37
N ALA A 42 -0.63 -0.35 -11.64
CA ALA A 42 -0.33 0.71 -12.57
C ALA A 42 0.84 1.53 -11.99
N TRP A 43 1.88 1.71 -12.80
CA TRP A 43 2.94 2.62 -12.45
C TRP A 43 2.36 4.04 -12.51
N TRP A 44 2.43 4.80 -11.40
CA TRP A 44 1.74 6.10 -11.31
C TRP A 44 2.25 7.10 -12.36
N ASN A 45 3.57 7.14 -12.57
CA ASN A 45 4.20 8.04 -13.54
C ASN A 45 5.55 7.48 -14.04
N ASP A 46 5.68 7.29 -15.35
CA ASP A 46 6.85 6.66 -16.00
C ASP A 46 8.14 7.48 -15.91
N ASP A 47 8.06 8.77 -15.56
CA ASP A 47 9.26 9.60 -15.35
C ASP A 47 10.01 9.19 -14.08
N TRP A 48 9.31 8.58 -13.12
CA TRP A 48 9.90 8.01 -11.91
C TRP A 48 10.33 6.57 -12.16
N GLN A 49 11.61 6.29 -11.95
CA GLN A 49 12.20 5.00 -12.30
C GLN A 49 12.09 3.96 -11.19
N LEU A 50 11.92 4.42 -9.94
CA LEU A 50 11.91 3.59 -8.75
C LEU A 50 10.65 3.88 -7.95
N ARG A 51 10.10 2.83 -7.33
CA ARG A 51 9.11 2.96 -6.27
C ARG A 51 9.35 1.97 -5.15
N LYS A 52 8.81 2.29 -3.98
CA LYS A 52 8.89 1.47 -2.78
C LYS A 52 7.56 1.48 -2.08
N LYS A 53 7.08 0.29 -1.69
CA LYS A 53 5.88 0.19 -0.87
C LYS A 53 6.20 0.50 0.58
N ILE A 54 5.36 1.31 1.20
CA ILE A 54 5.35 1.60 2.62
C ILE A 54 4.02 1.06 3.17
N THR A 55 4.10 0.20 4.17
CA THR A 55 2.93 -0.36 4.85
C THR A 55 2.85 0.21 6.26
N ILE A 56 1.72 0.84 6.56
CA ILE A 56 1.34 1.28 7.90
C ILE A 56 0.49 0.17 8.53
N ASP A 57 0.98 -0.48 9.58
CA ASP A 57 0.34 -1.62 10.23
C ASP A 57 -0.26 -1.24 11.59
N ALA A 58 -1.51 -0.75 11.58
CA ALA A 58 -2.29 -0.51 12.79
C ALA A 58 -2.98 -1.77 13.33
N SER A 59 -2.81 -2.92 12.68
CA SER A 59 -3.46 -4.18 13.04
C SER A 59 -2.83 -4.83 14.29
N ALA A 60 -3.46 -5.90 14.77
CA ALA A 60 -2.96 -6.67 15.91
C ALA A 60 -1.56 -7.26 15.68
N THR A 61 -1.11 -7.43 14.44
CA THR A 61 0.26 -7.91 14.13
C THR A 61 1.31 -6.81 14.16
N GLY A 62 0.88 -5.53 14.12
CA GLY A 62 1.76 -4.36 14.16
C GLY A 62 1.55 -3.56 15.45
N ALA A 63 1.06 -2.33 15.31
CA ALA A 63 0.88 -1.39 16.41
C ALA A 63 -0.34 -1.66 17.32
N ASN A 64 -1.25 -2.55 16.93
CA ASN A 64 -2.46 -2.92 17.67
C ASN A 64 -3.25 -1.69 18.18
N ILE A 65 -3.66 -0.84 17.24
CA ILE A 65 -4.46 0.36 17.53
C ILE A 65 -5.91 0.01 17.24
N THR A 66 -6.76 0.00 18.27
CA THR A 66 -8.18 -0.39 18.17
C THR A 66 -9.12 0.82 18.12
N ASP A 67 -8.67 1.97 18.60
CA ASP A 67 -9.44 3.22 18.60
C ASP A 67 -9.33 3.96 17.25
N PRO A 68 -10.33 4.77 16.87
CA PRO A 68 -10.31 5.53 15.62
C PRO A 68 -9.07 6.41 15.47
N ILE A 69 -8.49 6.42 14.26
CA ILE A 69 -7.30 7.22 13.92
C ILE A 69 -7.71 8.43 13.06
N GLY A 70 -8.20 8.19 11.84
CA GLY A 70 -8.62 9.25 10.91
C GLY A 70 -7.50 9.73 9.98
N THR A 71 -7.57 10.99 9.55
CA THR A 71 -6.52 11.60 8.72
C THR A 71 -5.34 12.00 9.60
N THR A 72 -4.15 11.50 9.27
CA THR A 72 -2.96 11.68 10.10
C THR A 72 -1.72 11.95 9.25
N PRO A 73 -0.90 12.95 9.61
CA PRO A 73 0.46 13.06 9.12
C PRO A 73 1.32 11.89 9.62
N VAL A 74 1.90 11.14 8.71
CA VAL A 74 2.76 9.97 8.97
C VAL A 74 4.20 10.35 8.72
N LEU A 75 5.08 10.07 9.68
CA LEU A 75 6.51 10.28 9.58
C LEU A 75 7.19 9.11 8.88
N VAL A 76 7.62 9.34 7.64
CA VAL A 76 8.44 8.39 6.89
C VAL A 76 9.91 8.68 7.17
N ARG A 77 10.56 7.74 7.89
CA ARG A 77 11.99 7.77 8.18
C ARG A 77 12.77 6.95 7.16
N LEU A 78 13.54 7.62 6.30
CA LEU A 78 14.39 6.99 5.30
C LEU A 78 15.85 6.99 5.77
N HIS A 79 16.52 5.86 5.59
CA HIS A 79 17.95 5.73 5.84
C HIS A 79 18.59 4.76 4.85
N SER A 80 19.93 4.74 4.75
CA SER A 80 20.66 3.92 3.76
C SER A 80 20.36 2.41 3.80
N GLY A 81 19.76 1.91 4.89
CA GLY A 81 19.32 0.52 5.02
C GLY A 81 17.95 0.24 4.40
N ASN A 82 17.11 1.26 4.22
CA ASN A 82 15.77 1.11 3.64
C ASN A 82 15.56 1.92 2.35
N PHE A 83 16.45 2.86 1.99
CA PHE A 83 16.29 3.78 0.86
C PHE A 83 17.59 4.04 0.08
N ARG A 84 17.48 4.16 -1.25
CA ARG A 84 18.61 4.38 -2.18
C ARG A 84 18.82 5.87 -2.50
N PHE A 85 19.47 6.61 -1.61
CA PHE A 85 19.72 8.06 -1.77
C PHE A 85 20.45 8.44 -3.07
N SER A 86 21.34 7.60 -3.59
CA SER A 86 22.06 7.88 -4.83
C SER A 86 21.16 8.00 -6.06
N ALA A 87 20.01 7.32 -6.05
CA ALA A 87 19.04 7.37 -7.14
C ALA A 87 18.08 8.57 -7.03
N ALA A 88 17.75 9.00 -5.83
CA ALA A 88 16.92 10.18 -5.58
C ALA A 88 17.68 11.48 -5.85
N LYS A 89 17.00 12.59 -6.10
CA LYS A 89 17.63 13.90 -6.29
C LYS A 89 18.35 14.35 -5.02
N ASP A 90 19.42 15.13 -5.17
CA ASP A 90 20.31 15.48 -4.05
C ASP A 90 19.61 16.32 -2.95
N ASP A 91 18.50 16.97 -3.29
CA ASP A 91 17.62 17.72 -2.39
C ASP A 91 16.33 16.97 -1.99
N GLY A 92 16.15 15.73 -2.45
CA GLY A 92 14.91 14.95 -2.25
C GLY A 92 13.69 15.54 -2.96
N GLY A 93 13.85 16.53 -3.86
CA GLY A 93 12.73 17.20 -4.52
C GLY A 93 11.93 16.30 -5.46
N ASP A 94 12.45 15.12 -5.80
CA ASP A 94 11.78 14.12 -6.61
C ASP A 94 10.95 13.12 -5.83
N LEU A 95 10.95 13.13 -4.49
CA LEU A 95 10.13 12.19 -3.71
C LEU A 95 8.63 12.47 -3.97
N ARG A 96 7.87 11.40 -4.23
CA ARG A 96 6.41 11.45 -4.40
C ARG A 96 5.76 10.33 -3.61
N PHE A 97 4.67 10.65 -2.93
CA PHE A 97 3.88 9.70 -2.18
C PHE A 97 2.53 9.50 -2.88
N VAL A 98 2.14 8.25 -3.08
CA VAL A 98 0.90 7.87 -3.76
C VAL A 98 0.18 6.87 -2.86
N ALA A 99 -1.13 6.98 -2.71
CA ALA A 99 -1.91 6.01 -1.93
C ALA A 99 -1.80 4.59 -2.54
N GLY A 100 -2.18 3.57 -1.77
CA GLY A 100 -2.16 2.17 -2.22
C GLY A 100 -3.08 1.84 -3.40
N ASP A 101 -3.85 2.82 -3.89
CA ASP A 101 -4.63 2.75 -5.13
C ASP A 101 -3.81 3.01 -6.41
N ASP A 102 -2.50 3.29 -6.25
CA ASP A 102 -1.54 3.61 -7.33
C ASP A 102 -1.94 4.86 -8.17
N LYS A 103 -2.82 5.71 -7.65
CA LYS A 103 -3.40 6.84 -8.39
C LYS A 103 -3.37 8.16 -7.63
N THR A 104 -3.69 8.12 -6.35
CA THR A 104 -3.96 9.34 -5.57
C THR A 104 -2.68 9.89 -4.96
N PRO A 105 -2.16 11.05 -5.41
CA PRO A 105 -0.98 11.65 -4.81
C PRO A 105 -1.29 12.17 -3.40
N LEU A 106 -0.39 11.91 -2.46
CA LEU A 106 -0.48 12.36 -1.08
C LEU A 106 0.36 13.62 -0.88
N LYS A 107 -0.18 14.55 -0.08
CA LYS A 107 0.53 15.75 0.33
C LYS A 107 1.65 15.39 1.29
N HIS A 108 2.80 16.04 1.15
CA HIS A 108 3.95 15.77 1.98
C HIS A 108 4.83 17.00 2.10
N HIS A 109 5.70 17.00 3.09
CA HIS A 109 6.82 17.91 3.17
C HIS A 109 8.03 17.23 3.78
N ILE A 110 9.20 17.76 3.45
CA ILE A 110 10.49 17.25 3.90
C ILE A 110 10.88 18.04 5.13
N GLU A 111 10.97 17.36 6.27
CA GLU A 111 11.49 17.91 7.52
C GLU A 111 13.02 17.97 7.46
N LYS A 112 13.63 16.87 7.02
CA LYS A 112 15.08 16.76 6.86
C LYS A 112 15.41 15.89 5.66
N TYR A 113 16.42 16.31 4.89
CA TYR A 113 17.00 15.46 3.85
C TYR A 113 18.51 15.69 3.79
N ASP A 114 19.26 14.63 4.07
CA ASP A 114 20.70 14.59 3.93
C ASP A 114 21.08 13.32 3.14
N GLY A 115 21.21 13.48 1.82
CA GLY A 115 21.59 12.38 0.94
C GLY A 115 23.03 11.89 1.13
N LEU A 116 23.89 12.69 1.80
CA LEU A 116 25.28 12.33 2.05
C LEU A 116 25.41 11.48 3.32
N LEU A 117 24.72 11.86 4.40
CA LEU A 117 24.60 11.05 5.61
C LEU A 117 23.60 9.89 5.45
N GLY A 118 22.79 9.92 4.39
CA GLY A 118 21.82 8.89 4.08
C GLY A 118 20.68 8.86 5.09
N GLU A 119 20.12 10.03 5.41
CA GLU A 119 19.01 10.23 6.33
C GLU A 119 17.98 11.17 5.72
N ALA A 120 16.70 10.83 5.80
CA ALA A 120 15.62 11.78 5.54
C ALA A 120 14.39 11.52 6.41
N LEU A 121 13.73 12.60 6.78
CA LEU A 121 12.50 12.65 7.57
C LEU A 121 11.45 13.38 6.74
N ILE A 122 10.36 12.69 6.41
CA ILE A 122 9.31 13.22 5.54
C ILE A 122 7.96 12.99 6.19
N TRP A 123 7.17 14.04 6.29
CA TRP A 123 5.79 13.96 6.76
C TRP A 123 4.86 13.79 5.57
N VAL A 124 3.96 12.80 5.65
CA VAL A 124 3.02 12.45 4.58
C VAL A 124 1.60 12.47 5.11
N ALA A 125 0.71 13.25 4.51
CA ALA A 125 -0.70 13.26 4.87
C ALA A 125 -1.38 11.99 4.36
N VAL A 126 -1.75 11.09 5.28
CA VAL A 126 -2.47 9.86 4.93
C VAL A 126 -3.93 10.01 5.35
N PRO A 127 -4.88 10.04 4.38
CA PRO A 127 -6.29 10.18 4.70
C PRO A 127 -6.87 8.88 5.26
N ASN A 128 -7.81 9.01 6.19
CA ASN A 128 -8.69 7.93 6.64
C ASN A 128 -7.97 6.64 7.08
N LEU A 129 -6.88 6.74 7.86
CA LEU A 129 -6.28 5.58 8.50
C LEU A 129 -7.29 4.87 9.41
N GLN A 130 -7.45 3.57 9.18
CA GLN A 130 -8.37 2.72 9.93
C GLN A 130 -7.65 2.04 11.08
N ALA A 131 -8.33 1.95 12.23
CA ALA A 131 -7.87 1.16 13.35
C ALA A 131 -7.86 -0.33 12.99
N GLY A 132 -6.91 -1.09 13.53
CA GLY A 132 -6.85 -2.53 13.36
C GLY A 132 -6.51 -3.02 11.94
N ALA A 133 -6.17 -2.12 11.01
CA ALA A 133 -5.95 -2.43 9.60
C ALA A 133 -4.53 -2.08 9.13
N LYS A 134 -4.17 -2.63 7.96
CA LYS A 134 -2.97 -2.24 7.22
C LYS A 134 -3.33 -1.26 6.13
N THR A 135 -2.55 -0.19 5.98
CA THR A 135 -2.68 0.78 4.90
C THR A 135 -1.39 0.82 4.10
N ASP A 136 -1.49 0.58 2.80
CA ASP A 136 -0.35 0.66 1.89
C ASP A 136 -0.30 2.04 1.22
N LEU A 137 0.92 2.55 1.04
CA LEU A 137 1.23 3.70 0.20
C LEU A 137 2.55 3.45 -0.54
N TRP A 138 2.83 4.25 -1.55
CA TRP A 138 3.98 4.13 -2.43
C TRP A 138 4.83 5.38 -2.37
N LEU A 139 6.14 5.19 -2.19
CA LEU A 139 7.16 6.20 -2.39
C LEU A 139 7.77 6.03 -3.78
N TYR A 140 7.55 6.99 -4.67
CA TYR A 140 8.19 7.08 -5.98
C TYR A 140 9.39 8.04 -5.92
N TYR A 141 10.52 7.65 -6.53
CA TYR A 141 11.73 8.47 -6.65
C TYR A 141 12.55 8.06 -7.89
N GLY A 142 13.71 8.69 -8.12
CA GLY A 142 14.56 8.43 -9.29
C GLY A 142 14.28 9.35 -10.48
N ASN A 143 13.63 10.50 -10.26
CA ASN A 143 13.39 11.50 -11.29
C ASN A 143 14.19 12.77 -11.00
N LYS A 144 15.45 12.80 -11.42
CA LYS A 144 16.38 13.93 -11.18
C LYS A 144 15.90 15.27 -11.79
N LYS A 145 14.93 15.25 -12.71
CA LYS A 145 14.36 16.44 -13.36
C LYS A 145 13.09 16.96 -12.68
N ALA A 146 12.57 16.26 -11.67
CA ALA A 146 11.36 16.66 -10.98
C ALA A 146 11.55 18.00 -10.23
N ALA A 147 10.54 18.87 -10.34
CA ALA A 147 10.43 20.04 -9.48
C ALA A 147 10.04 19.62 -8.06
N ALA A 148 10.49 20.36 -7.05
CA ALA A 148 10.08 20.12 -5.67
C ALA A 148 8.59 20.46 -5.49
N THR A 149 7.85 19.62 -4.77
CA THR A 149 6.41 19.82 -4.48
C THR A 149 6.07 19.69 -3.00
N ALA A 150 7.05 19.86 -2.11
CA ALA A 150 6.84 19.85 -0.67
C ALA A 150 5.88 20.99 -0.27
N ASP A 151 4.87 20.67 0.52
CA ASP A 151 3.83 21.61 0.97
C ASP A 151 3.43 21.26 2.40
N ALA A 152 4.14 21.87 3.37
CA ALA A 152 3.93 21.59 4.79
C ALA A 152 2.51 21.95 5.24
N LYS A 153 1.97 23.06 4.73
CA LYS A 153 0.62 23.55 5.07
C LYS A 153 -0.46 22.58 4.63
N ALA A 154 -0.27 21.89 3.50
CA ALA A 154 -1.20 20.87 3.04
C ALA A 154 -0.97 19.48 3.64
N THR A 155 0.08 19.29 4.47
CA THR A 155 0.32 18.02 5.18
C THR A 155 -0.59 17.86 6.40
N TYR A 156 -1.03 18.97 6.99
CA TYR A 156 -1.90 19.00 8.16
C TYR A 156 -3.33 19.35 7.77
N ASP A 157 -4.31 18.78 8.47
CA ASP A 157 -5.71 19.14 8.26
C ASP A 157 -6.00 20.56 8.83
N PRO A 158 -7.07 21.23 8.35
CA PRO A 158 -7.41 22.59 8.78
C PRO A 158 -7.78 22.73 10.27
N ASP A 159 -8.02 21.62 10.98
CA ASP A 159 -8.29 21.64 12.41
C ASP A 159 -7.01 21.68 13.26
N THR A 160 -5.85 21.39 12.66
CA THR A 160 -4.54 21.66 13.26
C THR A 160 -4.23 23.15 13.15
N LEU A 161 -4.22 23.82 14.30
CA LEU A 161 -4.04 25.26 14.46
C LEU A 161 -2.57 25.68 14.53
N LEU A 162 -1.68 24.78 14.95
CA LEU A 162 -0.26 25.06 15.14
C LEU A 162 0.54 23.78 14.94
N VAL A 163 1.65 23.88 14.22
CA VAL A 163 2.70 22.85 14.16
C VAL A 163 4.07 23.52 14.18
N TYR A 164 4.86 23.26 15.23
CA TYR A 164 6.27 23.64 15.27
C TYR A 164 7.15 22.39 15.25
N HIS A 165 7.97 22.32 14.19
CA HIS A 165 9.09 21.39 14.07
C HIS A 165 10.39 21.95 14.65
N PHE A 166 10.45 23.25 14.96
CA PHE A 166 11.62 23.92 15.55
C PHE A 166 12.91 23.86 14.69
N SER A 167 12.77 23.77 13.37
CA SER A 167 13.91 23.70 12.44
C SER A 167 14.62 25.05 12.23
N GLU A 168 14.04 26.16 12.68
CA GLU A 168 14.60 27.51 12.54
C GLU A 168 15.81 27.77 13.46
N ARG A 169 16.76 28.59 12.96
CA ARG A 169 17.91 29.06 13.74
C ARG A 169 17.95 30.58 13.79
N GLY A 170 18.03 31.14 15.00
CA GLY A 170 18.15 32.60 15.21
C GLY A 170 16.91 33.40 14.79
N THR A 171 15.80 32.74 14.46
CA THR A 171 14.51 33.33 14.12
C THR A 171 13.39 32.63 14.90
N PRO A 172 12.23 33.27 15.09
CA PRO A 172 11.11 32.63 15.75
C PRO A 172 10.63 31.40 14.97
N SER A 173 10.19 30.37 15.70
CA SER A 173 9.67 29.14 15.10
C SER A 173 8.48 29.43 14.18
N LEU A 174 8.50 28.82 13.00
CA LEU A 174 7.44 29.00 12.01
C LEU A 174 6.37 27.92 12.14
N ASP A 175 5.12 28.33 12.02
CA ASP A 175 3.98 27.43 12.02
C ASP A 175 3.83 26.77 10.64
N SER A 176 3.94 25.45 10.61
CA SER A 176 3.78 24.63 9.41
C SER A 176 2.32 24.40 9.04
N SER A 177 1.36 24.85 9.85
CA SER A 177 -0.07 24.79 9.54
C SER A 177 -0.50 25.89 8.55
N VAL A 178 -1.74 25.79 8.05
CA VAL A 178 -2.37 26.83 7.23
C VAL A 178 -2.58 28.15 7.98
N TRP A 179 -2.56 28.15 9.31
CA TRP A 179 -2.90 29.30 10.14
C TRP A 179 -1.75 30.28 10.36
N ALA A 180 -0.51 29.84 10.15
CA ALA A 180 0.69 30.67 10.25
C ALA A 180 0.84 31.40 11.61
N ASN A 181 0.49 30.73 12.71
CA ASN A 181 0.57 31.24 14.07
C ASN A 181 2.02 31.23 14.60
N ASN A 182 2.96 31.84 13.87
CA ASN A 182 4.39 31.84 14.19
C ASN A 182 4.69 32.37 15.61
N ALA A 183 5.80 31.91 16.18
CA ALA A 183 6.22 32.32 17.52
C ALA A 183 6.61 33.81 17.52
N GLN A 184 6.46 34.46 18.68
CA GLN A 184 6.82 35.87 18.86
C GLN A 184 8.22 36.05 19.45
N SER A 185 8.81 34.99 20.02
CA SER A 185 10.18 35.00 20.55
C SER A 185 11.04 33.95 19.85
N VAL A 186 12.35 34.18 19.89
CA VAL A 186 13.34 33.26 19.32
C VAL A 186 13.65 32.17 20.34
N GLY A 187 13.54 30.92 19.89
CA GLY A 187 13.90 29.74 20.67
C GLY A 187 15.38 29.39 20.60
N GLN A 188 15.88 28.60 21.56
CA GLN A 188 17.21 28.00 21.47
C GLN A 188 17.11 26.62 20.79
N PRO A 189 17.83 26.35 19.70
CA PRO A 189 17.74 25.06 19.02
C PRO A 189 18.32 23.93 19.88
N ALA A 190 17.64 22.78 19.89
CA ALA A 190 18.14 21.53 20.44
C ALA A 190 18.55 20.59 19.29
N ASP A 191 19.83 20.61 18.93
CA ASP A 191 20.37 19.75 17.88
C ASP A 191 20.26 18.26 18.24
N GLY A 192 19.85 17.43 17.28
CA GLY A 192 19.69 15.99 17.50
C GLY A 192 18.53 15.66 18.44
N ALA A 193 17.42 16.40 18.32
CA ALA A 193 16.18 16.10 19.02
C ALA A 193 15.51 14.83 18.45
N LEU A 194 14.23 14.62 18.73
CA LEU A 194 13.54 13.39 18.36
C LEU A 194 13.36 13.30 16.83
N ILE A 195 12.94 14.41 16.22
CA ILE A 195 12.69 14.54 14.78
C ILE A 195 13.35 15.85 14.33
N GLY A 196 14.51 15.74 13.69
CA GLY A 196 15.23 16.92 13.24
C GLY A 196 15.84 17.73 14.40
N THR A 197 15.47 19.00 14.49
CA THR A 197 15.98 19.94 15.52
C THR A 197 14.83 20.34 16.42
N GLY A 198 14.98 20.22 17.73
CA GLY A 198 13.94 20.60 18.70
C GLY A 198 14.18 21.98 19.29
N LEU A 199 13.51 22.26 20.41
CA LEU A 199 13.69 23.47 21.20
C LEU A 199 14.24 23.16 22.60
N ARG A 200 15.33 23.81 22.97
CA ARG A 200 15.94 23.81 24.30
C ARG A 200 15.28 24.92 25.15
N LEU A 201 14.76 24.54 26.31
CA LEU A 201 14.22 25.46 27.31
C LEU A 201 15.14 25.48 28.54
N ASP A 202 15.45 26.68 29.04
CA ASP A 202 16.39 26.92 30.15
C ASP A 202 15.70 27.27 31.48
N GLY A 203 14.37 27.19 31.50
CA GLY A 203 13.53 27.55 32.64
C GLY A 203 13.40 29.05 32.92
N ARG A 204 13.96 29.92 32.06
CA ARG A 204 13.95 31.38 32.23
C ARG A 204 13.31 32.11 31.06
N ASN A 205 13.57 31.64 29.84
CA ASN A 205 13.16 32.28 28.61
C ASN A 205 12.08 31.44 27.91
N PRO A 206 10.79 31.62 28.24
CA PRO A 206 9.72 30.88 27.56
C PRO A 206 9.56 31.32 26.10
N LEU A 207 9.11 30.40 25.26
CA LEU A 207 8.65 30.73 23.91
C LEU A 207 7.26 31.35 24.00
N THR A 208 7.04 32.49 23.34
CA THR A 208 5.75 33.18 23.35
C THR A 208 4.97 32.88 22.07
N LEU A 209 3.74 32.38 22.22
CA LEU A 209 2.78 32.19 21.14
C LEU A 209 1.92 33.46 20.99
N PRO A 210 1.49 33.79 19.76
CA PRO A 210 0.66 34.96 19.52
C PRO A 210 -0.74 34.79 20.13
N ALA A 211 -1.35 35.89 20.57
CA ALA A 211 -2.76 35.97 20.92
C ALA A 211 -3.66 36.00 19.66
N ALA A 212 -3.48 35.01 18.78
CA ALA A 212 -4.24 34.90 17.54
C ALA A 212 -5.65 34.34 17.81
N SER A 213 -6.65 34.85 17.08
CA SER A 213 -8.05 34.40 17.19
C SER A 213 -8.24 32.93 16.78
N SER A 214 -7.42 32.45 15.84
CA SER A 214 -7.31 31.03 15.45
C SER A 214 -6.91 30.13 16.62
N LEU A 215 -6.12 30.63 17.57
CA LEU A 215 -5.68 29.91 18.77
C LEU A 215 -6.62 30.11 19.96
N ALA A 216 -7.65 30.96 19.88
CA ALA A 216 -8.58 31.19 20.97
C ALA A 216 -9.27 29.89 21.39
N ILE A 217 -9.32 29.62 22.69
CA ILE A 217 -10.08 28.48 23.24
C ILE A 217 -11.44 29.04 23.66
N ALA A 218 -12.51 28.50 23.07
CA ALA A 218 -13.87 28.85 23.47
C ALA A 218 -14.26 28.06 24.74
N SER A 219 -15.18 28.61 25.53
CA SER A 219 -15.68 27.94 26.74
C SER A 219 -16.26 26.56 26.39
N ASP A 220 -15.84 25.55 27.15
CA ASP A 220 -16.29 24.16 27.05
C ASP A 220 -16.12 23.55 25.64
N SER A 221 -15.16 24.06 24.86
CA SER A 221 -14.90 23.62 23.49
C SER A 221 -13.92 22.45 23.43
N ALA A 222 -14.00 21.70 22.32
CA ALA A 222 -13.04 20.65 22.01
C ALA A 222 -11.68 21.27 21.64
N TRP A 223 -10.59 20.65 22.11
CA TRP A 223 -9.23 21.16 21.88
C TRP A 223 -8.21 20.07 22.14
N THR A 224 -7.09 20.07 21.42
CA THR A 224 -5.98 19.14 21.67
C THR A 224 -4.64 19.87 21.64
N TYR A 225 -3.74 19.52 22.55
CA TYR A 225 -2.34 19.90 22.57
C TYR A 225 -1.47 18.66 22.64
N SER A 226 -0.39 18.61 21.86
CA SER A 226 0.60 17.54 21.93
C SER A 226 2.01 18.10 21.82
N VAL A 227 2.93 17.53 22.57
CA VAL A 227 4.36 17.87 22.49
C VAL A 227 5.19 16.66 22.91
N TRP A 228 6.37 16.51 22.32
CA TRP A 228 7.40 15.61 22.85
C TRP A 228 8.28 16.37 23.82
N VAL A 229 8.61 15.75 24.95
CA VAL A 229 9.45 16.36 25.99
C VAL A 229 10.55 15.42 26.45
N LYS A 230 11.70 15.99 26.76
CA LYS A 230 12.81 15.32 27.42
C LYS A 230 13.31 16.23 28.56
N PRO A 231 12.81 16.03 29.79
CA PRO A 231 13.22 16.83 30.94
C PRO A 231 14.69 16.63 31.27
N ALA A 232 15.39 17.70 31.68
CA ALA A 232 16.77 17.60 32.14
C ALA A 232 16.92 16.88 33.49
N GLY A 233 15.83 16.77 34.26
CA GLY A 233 15.75 16.12 35.56
C GLY A 233 14.36 16.28 36.21
N PRO A 234 14.17 15.80 37.44
CA PRO A 234 12.96 16.07 38.22
C PRO A 234 12.83 17.57 38.49
N GLN A 235 11.66 18.14 38.22
CA GLN A 235 11.40 19.57 38.37
C GLN A 235 10.05 19.78 39.06
N PRO A 236 9.98 20.54 40.17
CA PRO A 236 8.73 20.75 40.89
C PRO A 236 7.84 21.74 40.13
N SER A 237 6.62 21.33 39.79
CA SER A 237 5.60 22.17 39.13
C SER A 237 6.13 23.06 38.00
N ALA A 238 6.81 22.45 37.02
CA ALA A 238 7.34 23.11 35.83
C ALA A 238 6.29 23.20 34.73
N ALA A 239 6.09 24.40 34.17
CA ALA A 239 5.13 24.62 33.06
C ALA A 239 5.76 24.27 31.71
N LEU A 240 5.10 23.36 30.98
CA LEU A 240 5.37 23.10 29.56
C LEU A 240 4.55 24.03 28.68
N TYR A 241 3.29 24.24 29.01
CA TYR A 241 2.39 25.19 28.36
C TYR A 241 1.61 25.93 29.44
N SER A 242 1.47 27.25 29.27
CA SER A 242 0.56 28.03 30.09
C SER A 242 -0.19 29.08 29.26
N ARG A 243 -1.44 29.31 29.63
CA ARG A 243 -2.24 30.42 29.12
C ARG A 243 -3.18 30.90 30.20
N ARG A 244 -3.09 32.19 30.55
CA ARG A 244 -3.90 32.81 31.62
C ARG A 244 -4.66 34.00 31.06
N ASP A 245 -5.94 34.10 31.42
CA ASP A 245 -6.86 35.13 30.96
C ASP A 245 -7.75 35.58 32.14
N GLY A 246 -7.32 36.64 32.82
CA GLY A 246 -7.98 37.12 34.04
C GLY A 246 -8.07 36.03 35.12
N ALA A 247 -9.30 35.66 35.49
CA ALA A 247 -9.57 34.60 36.48
C ALA A 247 -9.57 33.18 35.89
N ASN A 248 -9.25 33.03 34.60
CA ASN A 248 -9.20 31.75 33.90
C ASN A 248 -7.76 31.38 33.56
N GLY A 249 -7.48 30.08 33.44
CA GLY A 249 -6.18 29.61 33.03
C GLY A 249 -6.16 28.14 32.66
N LEU A 250 -5.16 27.78 31.84
CA LEU A 250 -4.79 26.42 31.52
C LEU A 250 -3.27 26.30 31.67
N VAL A 251 -2.82 25.33 32.45
CA VAL A 251 -1.41 24.97 32.58
C VAL A 251 -1.26 23.48 32.33
N ILE A 252 -0.31 23.12 31.47
CA ILE A 252 0.14 21.74 31.26
C ILE A 252 1.59 21.71 31.72
N GLY A 253 1.94 20.77 32.59
CA GLY A 253 3.25 20.78 33.22
C GLY A 253 3.68 19.43 33.77
N LEU A 254 4.81 19.46 34.47
CA LEU A 254 5.40 18.32 35.15
C LEU A 254 5.62 18.65 36.61
N ASP A 255 5.30 17.72 37.50
CA ASP A 255 5.65 17.81 38.91
C ASP A 255 6.51 16.62 39.29
N ASN A 256 7.82 16.86 39.43
CA ASN A 256 8.85 15.84 39.67
C ASN A 256 8.77 14.66 38.67
N GLY A 257 8.48 14.97 37.40
CA GLY A 257 8.36 13.99 36.32
C GLY A 257 6.97 13.39 36.14
N ALA A 258 5.99 13.70 37.01
CA ALA A 258 4.59 13.35 36.79
C ALA A 258 3.89 14.43 35.95
N PRO A 259 3.40 14.13 34.74
CA PRO A 259 2.60 15.08 33.97
C PRO A 259 1.32 15.48 34.70
N PHE A 260 0.93 16.75 34.57
CA PHE A 260 -0.34 17.24 35.04
C PHE A 260 -0.97 18.22 34.07
N VAL A 261 -2.29 18.35 34.17
CA VAL A 261 -3.05 19.46 33.61
C VAL A 261 -3.78 20.16 34.76
N GLU A 262 -3.73 21.49 34.74
CA GLU A 262 -4.37 22.36 35.70
C GLU A 262 -5.25 23.38 34.96
N VAL A 263 -6.51 23.48 35.38
CA VAL A 263 -7.49 24.39 34.80
C VAL A 263 -8.01 25.29 35.91
N THR A 264 -7.92 26.61 35.69
CA THR A 264 -8.53 27.63 36.53
C THR A 264 -9.76 28.16 35.81
N ASN A 265 -10.93 28.09 36.40
CA ASN A 265 -12.17 28.66 35.85
C ASN A 265 -12.83 29.53 36.91
N ALA A 266 -13.06 30.81 36.59
CA ALA A 266 -13.62 31.80 37.50
C ALA A 266 -12.89 31.84 38.88
N GLY A 267 -11.56 31.71 38.86
CA GLY A 267 -10.70 31.74 40.05
C GLY A 267 -10.61 30.41 40.81
N ALA A 268 -11.39 29.39 40.46
CA ALA A 268 -11.29 28.05 41.04
C ALA A 268 -10.34 27.18 40.22
N THR A 269 -9.28 26.67 40.85
CA THR A 269 -8.27 25.82 40.21
C THR A 269 -8.49 24.35 40.53
N GLN A 270 -8.47 23.50 39.51
CA GLN A 270 -8.44 22.04 39.63
C GLN A 270 -7.24 21.48 38.86
N ARG A 271 -6.59 20.47 39.44
CA ARG A 271 -5.45 19.77 38.82
C ARG A 271 -5.75 18.28 38.71
N SER A 272 -5.34 17.66 37.60
CA SER A 272 -5.48 16.22 37.40
C SER A 272 -4.77 15.44 38.50
N SER A 273 -5.29 14.26 38.83
CA SER A 273 -4.61 13.33 39.76
C SER A 273 -3.22 12.97 39.25
N ALA A 274 -2.22 13.01 40.13
CA ALA A 274 -0.89 12.51 39.81
C ALA A 274 -0.88 10.97 39.71
N ALA A 275 -0.09 10.44 38.79
CA ALA A 275 0.21 9.02 38.69
C ALA A 275 1.73 8.79 38.74
N ALA A 276 2.21 7.64 38.30
CA ALA A 276 3.64 7.36 38.27
C ALA A 276 4.41 8.38 37.41
N PRO A 277 5.56 8.90 37.86
CA PRO A 277 6.37 9.79 37.04
C PRO A 277 6.92 9.06 35.82
N MET A 278 7.09 9.78 34.71
CA MET A 278 7.71 9.24 33.51
C MET A 278 9.22 9.03 33.71
N PRO A 279 9.83 8.02 33.07
CA PRO A 279 11.27 7.84 33.08
C PRO A 279 12.02 9.11 32.64
N LEU A 280 13.17 9.37 33.25
CA LEU A 280 14.02 10.50 32.87
C LEU A 280 15.05 10.10 31.81
N GLY A 281 15.52 11.08 31.04
CA GLY A 281 16.54 10.89 30.01
C GLY A 281 16.02 10.41 28.65
N GLY A 282 14.74 10.01 28.57
CA GLY A 282 14.04 9.67 27.34
C GLY A 282 13.11 10.77 26.83
N TRP A 283 12.72 10.65 25.56
CA TRP A 283 11.65 11.44 24.97
C TRP A 283 10.29 10.81 25.31
N HIS A 284 9.36 11.63 25.80
CA HIS A 284 8.00 11.23 26.14
C HIS A 284 6.99 12.14 25.46
N GLN A 285 5.89 11.58 24.96
CA GLN A 285 4.81 12.36 24.37
C GLN A 285 3.80 12.72 25.45
N ILE A 286 3.49 14.01 25.57
CA ILE A 286 2.43 14.52 26.43
C ILE A 286 1.33 15.10 25.55
N VAL A 287 0.11 14.58 25.72
CA VAL A 287 -1.05 15.06 24.97
C VAL A 287 -2.19 15.38 25.92
N VAL A 288 -2.82 16.54 25.75
CA VAL A 288 -4.03 16.94 26.48
C VAL A 288 -5.16 17.08 25.48
N VAL A 289 -6.25 16.36 25.71
CA VAL A 289 -7.48 16.43 24.92
C VAL A 289 -8.59 16.96 25.80
N ALA A 290 -9.16 18.09 25.42
CA ALA A 290 -10.39 18.62 25.99
C ALA A 290 -11.58 18.25 25.10
N ALA A 291 -12.64 17.80 25.76
CA ALA A 291 -13.99 17.67 25.25
C ALA A 291 -14.94 18.41 26.21
N PRO A 292 -16.20 18.68 25.82
CA PRO A 292 -17.16 19.30 26.72
C PRO A 292 -17.25 18.56 28.06
N GLY A 293 -16.99 19.27 29.17
CA GLY A 293 -17.01 18.76 30.54
C GLY A 293 -15.86 17.81 30.92
N GLN A 294 -14.87 17.57 30.06
CA GLN A 294 -13.77 16.65 30.36
C GLN A 294 -12.44 17.05 29.71
N VAL A 295 -11.36 17.04 30.49
CA VAL A 295 -9.98 17.15 30.00
C VAL A 295 -9.23 15.86 30.33
N THR A 296 -8.67 15.21 29.32
CA THR A 296 -7.92 13.96 29.45
C THR A 296 -6.45 14.20 29.11
N LEU A 297 -5.57 13.76 29.98
CA LEU A 297 -4.11 13.80 29.82
C LEU A 297 -3.61 12.41 29.42
N TYR A 298 -2.80 12.36 28.39
CA TYR A 298 -2.15 11.17 27.85
C TYR A 298 -0.63 11.28 28.00
N LEU A 299 0.00 10.14 28.28
CA LEU A 299 1.44 9.96 28.27
C LEU A 299 1.77 8.79 27.34
N ASP A 300 2.63 9.03 26.35
CA ASP A 300 3.09 8.03 25.38
C ASP A 300 1.95 7.25 24.70
N GLY A 301 0.86 7.96 24.36
CA GLY A 301 -0.31 7.38 23.70
C GLY A 301 -1.31 6.66 24.61
N ALA A 302 -1.02 6.55 25.92
CA ALA A 302 -1.92 5.95 26.91
C ALA A 302 -2.57 7.02 27.80
N VAL A 303 -3.78 6.78 28.28
CA VAL A 303 -4.44 7.68 29.24
C VAL A 303 -3.65 7.69 30.54
N TYR A 304 -3.25 8.88 30.98
CA TYR A 304 -2.50 9.11 32.21
C TYR A 304 -3.40 9.63 33.35
N GLY A 305 -4.33 10.54 33.02
CA GLY A 305 -5.24 11.14 34.00
C GLY A 305 -6.38 11.90 33.34
N SER A 306 -7.34 12.34 34.14
CA SER A 306 -8.45 13.17 33.64
C SER A 306 -8.94 14.17 34.69
N LEU A 307 -9.63 15.20 34.21
CA LEU A 307 -10.34 16.21 34.97
C LEU A 307 -11.78 16.28 34.46
N ALA A 308 -12.76 16.17 35.36
CA ALA A 308 -14.18 16.27 35.05
C ALA A 308 -14.65 17.74 34.99
N MET A 309 -14.00 18.53 34.12
CA MET A 309 -14.40 19.90 33.82
C MET A 309 -14.04 20.26 32.38
N GLY A 310 -14.73 21.26 31.82
CA GLY A 310 -14.40 21.86 30.53
C GLY A 310 -13.32 22.94 30.64
N LEU A 311 -12.73 23.31 29.49
CA LEU A 311 -11.82 24.45 29.41
C LEU A 311 -12.60 25.78 29.49
N PRO A 312 -12.11 26.78 30.23
CA PRO A 312 -12.66 28.13 30.18
C PRO A 312 -12.32 28.81 28.84
N ALA A 313 -12.99 29.93 28.56
CA ALA A 313 -12.57 30.77 27.44
C ALA A 313 -11.19 31.41 27.71
N LEU A 314 -10.28 31.30 26.75
CA LEU A 314 -8.92 31.85 26.81
C LEU A 314 -8.54 32.48 25.47
N ASN A 315 -8.20 33.78 25.44
CA ASN A 315 -7.83 34.50 24.22
C ASN A 315 -6.58 35.39 24.35
N THR A 316 -5.75 35.14 25.36
CA THR A 316 -4.47 35.84 25.59
C THR A 316 -3.29 35.12 24.89
N SER A 317 -2.09 35.67 24.96
CA SER A 317 -0.87 34.95 24.54
C SER A 317 -0.63 33.74 25.44
N ALA A 318 -0.10 32.67 24.85
CA ALA A 318 0.34 31.48 25.58
C ALA A 318 1.88 31.42 25.67
N LEU A 319 2.39 30.75 26.69
CA LEU A 319 3.82 30.53 26.89
C LEU A 319 4.14 29.03 26.80
N ILE A 320 5.24 28.69 26.15
CA ILE A 320 5.84 27.36 26.20
C ILE A 320 7.07 27.42 27.08
N GLY A 321 7.17 26.52 28.05
CA GLY A 321 8.30 26.45 28.97
C GLY A 321 8.30 27.47 30.11
N GLY A 322 7.17 28.12 30.39
CA GLY A 322 7.05 29.11 31.48
C GLY A 322 5.61 29.49 31.80
N ASP A 323 5.45 30.39 32.76
CA ASP A 323 4.16 30.84 33.29
C ASP A 323 4.17 32.35 33.59
N SER A 324 3.05 33.02 33.35
CA SER A 324 2.86 34.45 33.56
C SER A 324 2.29 34.79 34.94
N ALA A 325 1.90 33.80 35.76
CA ALA A 325 1.49 34.05 37.14
C ALA A 325 2.69 34.53 37.98
N ALA A 326 2.47 35.55 38.81
CA ALA A 326 3.48 36.00 39.76
C ALA A 326 3.68 34.95 40.85
N ALA A 327 4.93 34.52 41.09
CA ALA A 327 5.26 33.66 42.21
C ALA A 327 4.81 34.32 43.52
N SER A 328 3.93 33.66 44.27
CA SER A 328 3.59 34.10 45.62
C SER A 328 4.87 34.10 46.45
N PRO A 329 5.26 35.21 47.09
CA PRO A 329 6.49 35.23 47.89
C PRO A 329 6.39 34.15 48.96
N ALA A 330 7.41 33.28 49.02
CA ALA A 330 7.53 32.28 50.07
C ALA A 330 7.27 32.97 51.42
N ALA A 331 6.30 32.46 52.17
CA ALA A 331 5.97 32.98 53.49
C ALA A 331 7.28 33.09 54.27
N ALA A 332 7.67 34.33 54.61
CA ALA A 332 8.81 34.57 55.47
C ALA A 332 8.59 33.72 56.74
N PRO A 333 9.61 32.97 57.21
CA PRO A 333 9.46 32.22 58.44
C PRO A 333 9.03 33.18 59.53
N ALA A 334 7.90 32.87 60.18
CA ALA A 334 7.38 33.67 61.26
C ALA A 334 8.50 33.96 62.26
N PRO A 335 8.67 35.21 62.73
CA PRO A 335 9.71 35.52 63.70
C PRO A 335 9.50 34.66 64.95
N SER A 336 10.53 33.89 65.30
CA SER A 336 10.58 33.04 66.47
C SER A 336 10.18 33.84 67.71
N ALA A 337 9.12 33.39 68.39
CA ALA A 337 8.64 33.98 69.62
C ALA A 337 9.76 34.05 70.67
N SER A 338 9.95 35.24 71.25
CA SER A 338 10.79 35.44 72.43
C SER A 338 10.14 34.75 73.65
N PRO A 339 10.91 34.13 74.55
CA PRO A 339 10.35 33.48 75.72
C PRO A 339 10.00 34.53 76.79
N GLN A 340 8.76 34.49 77.30
CA GLN A 340 8.37 35.23 78.51
C GLN A 340 7.95 34.22 79.59
N PRO A 341 8.32 34.44 80.87
CA PRO A 341 8.38 33.38 81.87
C PRO A 341 7.08 33.21 82.66
N ASP A 342 7.03 32.06 83.35
CA ASP A 342 5.97 31.51 84.20
C ASP A 342 5.25 32.49 85.13
N ALA A 343 3.93 32.32 85.23
CA ALA A 343 3.22 32.37 86.52
C ALA A 343 1.89 31.61 86.42
N SER A 344 1.75 30.63 87.31
CA SER A 344 0.55 29.88 87.64
C SER A 344 -0.51 30.76 88.33
N THR A 345 -1.80 30.48 88.10
CA THR A 345 -2.84 30.35 89.14
C THR A 345 -4.24 30.06 88.58
N THR A 346 -4.83 28.95 89.06
CA THR A 346 -6.25 28.72 89.41
C THR A 346 -7.39 29.02 88.43
N ALA A 347 -8.08 27.94 88.01
CA ALA A 347 -9.50 27.91 87.66
C ALA A 347 -10.37 27.99 88.95
N PRO A 348 -11.70 28.24 88.94
CA PRO A 348 -12.67 27.46 88.15
C PRO A 348 -13.95 28.17 87.61
N ALA A 349 -14.65 27.40 86.76
CA ALA A 349 -16.10 27.33 86.53
C ALA A 349 -16.83 28.35 85.62
N ALA A 350 -17.39 27.77 84.55
CA ALA A 350 -18.72 27.96 83.94
C ALA A 350 -19.23 29.38 83.63
N ASP A 351 -19.40 29.67 82.35
CA ASP A 351 -20.76 29.87 81.81
C ASP A 351 -20.80 29.68 80.29
N GLY A 352 -21.85 29.00 79.83
CA GLY A 352 -22.12 28.77 78.42
C GLY A 352 -22.69 30.02 77.77
N THR A 353 -22.09 30.46 76.68
CA THR A 353 -22.77 31.30 75.70
C THR A 353 -22.16 31.02 74.33
N ALA A 354 -22.98 30.48 73.43
CA ALA A 354 -22.62 30.20 72.06
C ALA A 354 -22.31 31.52 71.34
N ALA A 355 -21.06 31.68 70.90
CA ALA A 355 -20.67 32.75 70.00
C ALA A 355 -21.28 32.49 68.60
N PRO A 356 -21.79 33.53 67.91
CA PRO A 356 -22.40 33.36 66.61
C PRO A 356 -21.34 33.00 65.57
N THR A 357 -21.68 32.05 64.70
CA THR A 357 -20.93 31.70 63.50
C THR A 357 -20.72 32.96 62.64
N PRO A 358 -19.48 33.32 62.24
CA PRO A 358 -19.31 34.44 61.33
C PRO A 358 -19.93 34.09 59.99
N ALA A 359 -20.85 34.95 59.53
CA ALA A 359 -21.37 34.90 58.16
C ALA A 359 -20.21 35.02 57.15
N PRO A 360 -20.27 34.32 56.00
CA PRO A 360 -19.24 34.45 54.98
C PRO A 360 -19.24 35.87 54.42
N SER A 361 -18.09 36.55 54.51
CA SER A 361 -17.86 37.85 53.88
C SER A 361 -18.01 37.73 52.35
N PRO A 362 -18.75 38.61 51.65
CA PRO A 362 -18.98 38.50 50.21
C PRO A 362 -17.80 38.89 49.30
N ASP A 363 -16.63 39.22 49.87
CA ASP A 363 -15.52 39.85 49.14
C ASP A 363 -14.16 39.16 49.36
N ALA A 364 -14.16 37.85 49.58
CA ALA A 364 -12.90 37.09 49.50
C ALA A 364 -12.42 37.09 48.04
N ALA A 365 -11.47 37.98 47.72
CA ALA A 365 -10.73 37.94 46.47
C ALA A 365 -10.26 36.49 46.20
N PRO A 366 -10.41 35.99 44.96
CA PRO A 366 -10.02 34.62 44.64
C PRO A 366 -8.56 34.39 45.04
N ALA A 367 -8.29 33.25 45.70
CA ALA A 367 -6.96 32.90 46.15
C ALA A 367 -5.95 33.01 44.99
N PRO A 368 -4.75 33.57 45.20
CA PRO A 368 -3.77 33.72 44.14
C PRO A 368 -3.40 32.34 43.56
N VAL A 369 -3.50 32.20 42.25
CA VAL A 369 -3.14 30.96 41.56
C VAL A 369 -1.63 30.74 41.69
N ALA A 370 -1.21 29.55 42.10
CA ALA A 370 0.22 29.25 42.27
C ALA A 370 0.96 29.38 40.93
N ALA A 371 2.09 30.08 40.94
CA ALA A 371 2.94 30.21 39.76
C ALA A 371 3.75 28.93 39.54
N MET A 372 3.95 28.57 38.28
CA MET A 372 4.83 27.48 37.89
C MET A 372 6.25 27.98 37.67
N ILE A 373 7.22 27.09 37.87
CA ILE A 373 8.59 27.36 37.42
C ILE A 373 8.68 27.14 35.90
N GLY A 374 9.66 27.77 35.25
CA GLY A 374 9.96 27.47 33.86
C GLY A 374 10.52 26.06 33.69
N PHE A 375 10.14 25.41 32.59
CA PHE A 375 10.64 24.06 32.27
C PHE A 375 12.08 24.11 31.74
N ILE A 376 12.89 23.16 32.21
CA ILE A 376 14.27 22.94 31.80
C ILE A 376 14.35 21.58 31.10
N GLY A 377 14.71 21.59 29.83
CA GLY A 377 14.79 20.39 29.02
C GLY A 377 14.64 20.67 27.53
N ASP A 378 14.47 19.60 26.76
CA ASP A 378 14.20 19.69 25.34
C ASP A 378 12.72 19.41 25.08
N ILE A 379 12.14 20.11 24.10
CA ILE A 379 10.84 19.78 23.52
C ILE A 379 10.95 19.63 22.01
N ASP A 380 10.02 18.92 21.40
CA ASP A 380 9.97 18.70 19.96
C ASP A 380 8.51 18.50 19.51
N GLU A 381 8.24 18.70 18.21
CA GLU A 381 6.96 18.39 17.56
C GLU A 381 5.72 18.93 18.30
N LEU A 382 5.71 20.24 18.58
CA LEU A 382 4.57 20.89 19.25
C LEU A 382 3.41 21.07 18.28
N GLN A 383 2.22 20.58 18.66
CA GLN A 383 0.99 20.77 17.88
C GLN A 383 -0.20 21.19 18.74
N ILE A 384 -1.07 22.01 18.16
CA ILE A 384 -2.37 22.40 18.73
C ILE A 384 -3.46 22.18 17.70
N SER A 385 -4.59 21.59 18.10
CA SER A 385 -5.79 21.40 17.26
C SER A 385 -7.05 21.95 17.94
N LYS A 386 -8.00 22.46 17.15
CA LYS A 386 -9.31 22.95 17.65
C LYS A 386 -10.37 21.84 17.83
N VAL A 387 -9.96 20.58 17.69
CA VAL A 387 -10.81 19.40 17.82
C VAL A 387 -10.25 18.48 18.88
N ALA A 388 -11.11 17.63 19.46
CA ALA A 388 -10.69 16.53 20.31
C ALA A 388 -10.16 15.40 19.41
N ARG A 389 -8.83 15.25 19.32
CA ARG A 389 -8.22 14.16 18.53
C ARG A 389 -8.57 12.82 19.18
N PRO A 390 -8.96 11.80 18.39
CA PRO A 390 -9.39 10.53 18.95
C PRO A 390 -8.21 9.77 19.59
N PRO A 391 -8.45 8.89 20.57
CA PRO A 391 -7.37 8.16 21.25
C PRO A 391 -6.46 7.36 20.30
N GLY A 392 -7.01 6.83 19.21
CA GLY A 392 -6.23 6.10 18.20
C GLY A 392 -5.26 7.00 17.44
N PHE A 393 -5.62 8.26 17.17
CA PHE A 393 -4.71 9.26 16.60
C PHE A 393 -3.53 9.54 17.53
N ILE A 394 -3.80 9.70 18.84
CA ILE A 394 -2.77 9.98 19.85
C ILE A 394 -1.80 8.81 19.97
N LYS A 395 -2.34 7.59 20.09
CA LYS A 395 -1.54 6.37 20.14
C LYS A 395 -0.74 6.16 18.86
N PHE A 396 -1.32 6.46 17.70
CA PHE A 396 -0.62 6.42 16.42
C PHE A 396 0.57 7.38 16.43
N ALA A 397 0.34 8.66 16.77
CA ALA A 397 1.39 9.68 16.80
C ALA A 397 2.52 9.31 17.78
N ALA A 398 2.21 8.77 18.96
CA ALA A 398 3.21 8.31 19.92
C ALA A 398 4.13 7.22 19.32
N LEU A 399 3.56 6.26 18.58
CA LEU A 399 4.30 5.15 17.99
C LEU A 399 5.07 5.55 16.73
N ASP A 400 4.47 6.39 15.89
CA ASP A 400 5.05 6.85 14.61
C ASP A 400 6.23 7.81 14.83
N GLN A 401 6.05 8.76 15.75
CA GLN A 401 7.03 9.80 16.04
C GLN A 401 8.08 9.34 17.05
N GLY A 402 7.76 8.34 17.87
CA GLY A 402 8.64 7.81 18.90
C GLY A 402 9.92 7.13 18.39
N PRO A 403 10.79 6.68 19.30
CA PRO A 403 12.10 6.12 18.96
C PRO A 403 12.06 4.73 18.31
N ASP A 404 10.96 3.99 18.41
CA ASP A 404 10.82 2.64 17.82
C ASP A 404 9.56 2.50 16.95
N PRO A 405 9.56 3.07 15.71
CA PRO A 405 8.42 3.00 14.80
C PRO A 405 8.33 1.66 14.04
N SER A 406 9.24 0.72 14.29
CA SER A 406 9.44 -0.49 13.46
C SER A 406 8.22 -1.41 13.38
N LYS A 407 7.33 -1.35 14.38
CA LYS A 407 6.07 -2.11 14.41
C LYS A 407 4.93 -1.45 13.64
N LEU A 408 5.05 -0.16 13.34
CA LEU A 408 4.01 0.62 12.68
C LEU A 408 4.30 0.82 11.19
N VAL A 409 5.55 1.14 10.82
CA VAL A 409 5.92 1.45 9.43
C VAL A 409 6.90 0.41 8.90
N ALA A 410 6.52 -0.27 7.83
CA ALA A 410 7.34 -1.27 7.15
C ALA A 410 7.60 -0.86 5.69
N PHE A 411 8.79 -1.22 5.19
CA PHE A 411 9.24 -0.90 3.83
C PHE A 411 9.45 -2.16 3.01
N SER A 412 9.01 -2.16 1.75
CA SER A 412 9.36 -3.22 0.81
C SER A 412 10.74 -3.00 0.18
N VAL A 413 11.18 -4.00 -0.57
CA VAL A 413 12.25 -3.82 -1.56
C VAL A 413 11.83 -2.83 -2.65
N ASP A 414 12.82 -2.23 -3.30
CA ASP A 414 12.56 -1.32 -4.43
C ASP A 414 12.05 -2.10 -5.63
N GLU A 415 11.06 -1.51 -6.28
CA GLU A 415 10.60 -1.93 -7.59
C GLU A 415 11.13 -0.92 -8.62
N GLU A 416 11.74 -1.43 -9.69
CA GLU A 416 12.16 -0.61 -10.83
C GLU A 416 11.06 -0.66 -11.89
N THR A 417 10.86 0.44 -12.62
CA THR A 417 9.82 0.48 -13.65
C THR A 417 10.11 -0.57 -14.73
N ALA A 418 9.23 -1.57 -14.83
CA ALA A 418 9.25 -2.56 -15.89
C ALA A 418 8.53 -2.01 -17.13
N SER A 419 8.90 -0.82 -17.58
CA SER A 419 8.24 -0.24 -18.75
C SER A 419 8.83 -0.80 -20.04
N TRP A 420 8.08 -1.71 -20.65
CA TRP A 420 8.28 -2.14 -22.04
C TRP A 420 8.27 -0.97 -23.05
N LEU A 421 7.74 0.20 -22.67
CA LEU A 421 7.58 1.40 -23.50
C LEU A 421 8.50 2.58 -23.12
N SER A 422 9.24 2.54 -22.01
CA SER A 422 10.19 3.60 -21.64
C SER A 422 11.63 3.13 -21.42
N GLY A 423 11.89 1.82 -21.38
CA GLY A 423 13.25 1.28 -21.30
C GLY A 423 14.09 1.47 -22.58
N TYR A 424 15.35 1.02 -22.55
CA TYR A 424 16.27 0.97 -23.71
C TYR A 424 15.62 0.37 -24.97
N PHE A 425 14.68 -0.56 -24.81
CA PHE A 425 13.89 -1.14 -25.91
C PHE A 425 13.02 -0.11 -26.65
N ALA A 426 12.41 0.83 -25.94
CA ALA A 426 11.57 1.88 -26.54
C ALA A 426 12.40 2.99 -27.19
N VAL A 427 13.59 3.26 -26.65
CA VAL A 427 14.59 4.13 -27.32
C VAL A 427 15.02 3.48 -28.64
N ILE A 428 15.29 2.18 -28.64
CA ILE A 428 15.57 1.42 -29.86
C ILE A 428 14.38 1.50 -30.83
N LEU A 429 13.15 1.24 -30.36
CA LEU A 429 11.95 1.25 -31.20
C LEU A 429 11.64 2.63 -31.81
N LYS A 430 11.85 3.73 -31.07
CA LYS A 430 11.73 5.10 -31.60
C LYS A 430 12.83 5.45 -32.58
N SER A 431 13.99 4.81 -32.48
CA SER A 431 15.11 4.99 -33.40
C SER A 431 15.04 4.11 -34.65
N VAL A 432 14.05 3.20 -34.75
CA VAL A 432 13.84 2.36 -35.93
C VAL A 432 13.42 3.24 -37.12
N THR A 433 14.16 3.13 -38.22
CA THR A 433 13.84 3.82 -39.48
C THR A 433 12.51 3.32 -40.06
N ILE A 434 11.95 4.07 -41.00
CA ILE A 434 10.72 3.67 -41.71
C ILE A 434 10.91 2.27 -42.34
N ASP A 435 12.10 1.97 -42.84
CA ASP A 435 12.43 0.65 -43.41
C ASP A 435 12.35 -0.47 -42.36
N GLY A 436 12.83 -0.24 -41.15
CA GLY A 436 12.73 -1.23 -40.06
C GLY A 436 11.28 -1.48 -39.63
N TRP A 437 10.42 -0.46 -39.66
CA TRP A 437 8.98 -0.65 -39.42
C TRP A 437 8.30 -1.49 -40.51
N VAL A 438 8.71 -1.34 -41.77
CA VAL A 438 8.22 -2.18 -42.88
C VAL A 438 8.64 -3.64 -42.68
N VAL A 439 9.89 -3.89 -42.29
CA VAL A 439 10.39 -5.26 -42.00
C VAL A 439 9.63 -5.89 -40.83
N ILE A 440 9.43 -5.16 -39.72
CA ILE A 440 8.64 -5.63 -38.57
C ILE A 440 7.22 -5.99 -38.99
N GLY A 441 6.59 -5.16 -39.84
CA GLY A 441 5.26 -5.44 -40.40
C GLY A 441 5.22 -6.74 -41.21
N VAL A 442 6.20 -6.97 -42.09
CA VAL A 442 6.30 -8.20 -42.88
C VAL A 442 6.52 -9.42 -42.00
N LEU A 443 7.39 -9.33 -40.98
CA LEU A 443 7.64 -10.41 -40.03
C LEU A 443 6.40 -10.77 -39.22
N LEU A 444 5.59 -9.79 -38.79
CA LEU A 444 4.33 -10.04 -38.10
C LEU A 444 3.30 -10.75 -38.98
N ILE A 445 3.20 -10.37 -40.26
CA ILE A 445 2.32 -11.05 -41.23
C ILE A 445 2.79 -12.50 -41.42
N MET A 446 4.09 -12.73 -41.56
CA MET A 446 4.65 -14.09 -41.67
C MET A 446 4.44 -14.92 -40.40
N ALA A 447 4.58 -14.32 -39.21
CA ALA A 447 4.30 -14.97 -37.94
C ALA A 447 2.82 -15.40 -37.86
N ALA A 448 1.89 -14.52 -38.25
CA ALA A 448 0.47 -14.84 -38.31
C ALA A 448 0.17 -15.99 -39.29
N LEU A 449 0.74 -15.96 -40.49
CA LEU A 449 0.61 -17.04 -41.48
C LEU A 449 1.19 -18.36 -40.98
N SER A 450 2.34 -18.32 -40.30
CA SER A 450 2.97 -19.50 -39.68
C SER A 450 2.08 -20.10 -38.59
N TRP A 451 1.50 -19.27 -37.73
CA TRP A 451 0.56 -19.72 -36.69
C TRP A 451 -0.70 -20.35 -37.27
N VAL A 452 -1.28 -19.78 -38.33
CA VAL A 452 -2.44 -20.37 -39.02
C VAL A 452 -2.09 -21.76 -39.56
N VAL A 453 -0.95 -21.90 -40.25
CA VAL A 453 -0.49 -23.19 -40.80
C VAL A 453 -0.21 -24.20 -39.67
N MET A 454 0.39 -23.77 -38.56
CA MET A 454 0.69 -24.63 -37.42
C MET A 454 -0.59 -25.10 -36.72
N MET A 455 -1.58 -24.23 -36.56
CA MET A 455 -2.86 -24.57 -35.93
C MET A 455 -3.70 -25.52 -36.79
N ASP A 456 -3.74 -25.28 -38.11
CA ASP A 456 -4.39 -26.20 -39.06
C ASP A 456 -3.74 -27.59 -39.04
N ARG A 457 -2.40 -27.66 -38.92
CA ARG A 457 -1.65 -28.92 -38.80
C ARG A 457 -1.91 -29.63 -37.49
N ALA A 458 -1.85 -28.91 -36.37
CA ALA A 458 -2.13 -29.47 -35.05
C ALA A 458 -3.57 -30.01 -34.99
N SER A 459 -4.52 -29.30 -35.61
CA SER A 459 -5.91 -29.76 -35.75
C SER A 459 -6.02 -31.01 -36.62
N TYR A 460 -5.37 -31.05 -37.78
CA TYR A 460 -5.37 -32.23 -38.67
C TYR A 460 -4.73 -33.47 -37.98
N LEU A 461 -3.57 -33.30 -37.36
CA LEU A 461 -2.86 -34.38 -36.66
C LEU A 461 -3.64 -34.87 -35.44
N SER A 462 -4.23 -33.96 -34.65
CA SER A 462 -5.05 -34.33 -33.50
C SER A 462 -6.35 -35.02 -33.93
N LYS A 463 -6.98 -34.59 -35.03
CA LYS A 463 -8.14 -35.26 -35.62
C LYS A 463 -7.78 -36.68 -36.09
N GLN A 464 -6.64 -36.85 -36.76
CA GLN A 464 -6.17 -38.15 -37.21
C GLN A 464 -5.76 -39.06 -36.06
N ALA A 465 -5.13 -38.53 -35.00
CA ALA A 465 -4.80 -39.27 -33.79
C ALA A 465 -6.06 -39.76 -33.05
N ARG A 466 -7.08 -38.89 -32.89
CA ARG A 466 -8.37 -39.28 -32.30
C ARG A 466 -9.10 -40.33 -33.14
N ALA A 467 -9.11 -40.18 -34.47
CA ALA A 467 -9.72 -41.15 -35.38
C ALA A 467 -8.99 -42.51 -35.37
N ASN A 468 -7.65 -42.50 -35.28
CA ASN A 468 -6.85 -43.72 -35.15
C ASN A 468 -7.10 -44.42 -33.80
N ALA A 469 -7.18 -43.66 -32.70
CA ALA A 469 -7.47 -44.21 -31.37
C ALA A 469 -8.85 -44.88 -31.32
N ARG A 470 -9.88 -44.22 -31.86
CA ARG A 470 -11.23 -44.80 -31.96
C ARG A 470 -11.25 -46.05 -32.84
N PHE A 471 -10.60 -46.02 -33.99
CA PHE A 471 -10.48 -47.20 -34.85
C PHE A 471 -9.81 -48.37 -34.13
N MET A 472 -8.72 -48.13 -33.40
CA MET A 472 -8.01 -49.19 -32.67
C MET A 472 -8.85 -49.79 -31.54
N GLN A 473 -9.67 -48.98 -30.87
CA GLN A 473 -10.61 -49.48 -29.87
C GLN A 473 -11.64 -50.42 -30.52
N SER A 474 -12.32 -49.95 -31.57
CA SER A 474 -13.30 -50.78 -32.29
C SER A 474 -12.65 -52.04 -32.85
N PHE A 475 -11.49 -51.92 -33.49
CA PHE A 475 -10.75 -53.04 -34.09
C PHE A 475 -10.34 -54.12 -33.08
N ARG A 476 -9.99 -53.75 -31.84
CA ARG A 476 -9.65 -54.73 -30.78
C ARG A 476 -10.85 -55.52 -30.29
N GLU A 477 -12.05 -54.96 -30.43
CA GLU A 477 -13.31 -55.57 -30.00
C GLU A 477 -13.99 -56.37 -31.14
N LEU A 478 -13.40 -56.39 -32.34
CA LEU A 478 -13.90 -57.16 -33.47
C LEU A 478 -13.52 -58.64 -33.35
N ASP A 479 -14.52 -59.51 -33.46
CA ASP A 479 -14.31 -60.93 -33.71
C ASP A 479 -14.01 -61.14 -35.19
N LEU A 480 -12.74 -61.44 -35.52
CA LEU A 480 -12.24 -61.64 -36.88
C LEU A 480 -12.94 -62.77 -37.65
N SER A 481 -13.74 -63.61 -36.98
CA SER A 481 -14.60 -64.62 -37.63
C SER A 481 -15.66 -64.02 -38.57
N PHE A 482 -15.95 -62.72 -38.43
CA PHE A 482 -16.91 -62.00 -39.26
C PHE A 482 -16.46 -61.81 -40.72
N ILE A 483 -15.14 -61.82 -41.00
CA ILE A 483 -14.57 -61.63 -42.36
C ILE A 483 -15.03 -62.74 -43.32
N ASP A 484 -15.40 -63.91 -42.80
CA ASP A 484 -15.89 -65.06 -43.58
C ASP A 484 -17.39 -64.94 -43.95
N ARG A 485 -18.15 -64.02 -43.32
CA ARG A 485 -19.63 -63.96 -43.38
C ARG A 485 -20.23 -62.66 -43.95
N CYS A 486 -19.41 -61.69 -44.38
CA CYS A 486 -19.82 -60.29 -44.55
C CYS A 486 -20.09 -59.83 -46.00
N GLU A 487 -21.12 -58.99 -46.21
CA GLU A 487 -21.36 -58.22 -47.45
C GLU A 487 -20.52 -56.90 -47.49
N ASP A 488 -20.43 -56.24 -48.65
CA ASP A 488 -19.62 -55.02 -48.85
C ASP A 488 -19.97 -53.87 -47.90
N ALA A 489 -21.24 -53.79 -47.46
CA ALA A 489 -21.75 -52.75 -46.56
C ALA A 489 -21.27 -52.92 -45.10
N ASP A 490 -21.00 -54.15 -44.67
CA ASP A 490 -20.68 -54.48 -43.28
C ASP A 490 -19.19 -54.26 -42.96
N VAL A 491 -18.32 -54.39 -43.96
CA VAL A 491 -16.89 -54.01 -43.85
C VAL A 491 -16.76 -52.49 -43.66
N ALA A 492 -17.64 -51.70 -44.30
CA ALA A 492 -17.70 -50.25 -44.16
C ALA A 492 -18.10 -49.81 -42.75
N THR A 493 -18.97 -50.58 -42.08
CA THR A 493 -19.53 -50.27 -40.76
C THR A 493 -18.90 -51.06 -39.61
N LEU A 494 -17.84 -51.86 -39.88
CA LEU A 494 -17.22 -52.77 -38.91
C LEU A 494 -18.29 -53.65 -38.21
N ASP A 495 -19.03 -54.44 -39.00
CA ASP A 495 -20.07 -55.34 -38.51
C ASP A 495 -21.26 -54.59 -37.87
N GLY A 496 -21.69 -53.47 -38.49
CA GLY A 496 -22.83 -52.68 -38.02
C GLY A 496 -22.59 -51.91 -36.71
N ARG A 497 -21.39 -51.97 -36.13
CA ARG A 497 -21.05 -51.35 -34.83
C ARG A 497 -20.74 -49.85 -34.92
N LEU A 498 -20.67 -49.29 -36.13
CA LEU A 498 -20.44 -47.88 -36.36
C LEU A 498 -21.75 -47.15 -36.65
N GLY A 499 -22.12 -46.20 -35.78
CA GLY A 499 -23.18 -45.24 -36.08
C GLY A 499 -22.83 -44.35 -37.28
N ASN A 500 -23.84 -43.80 -37.95
CA ASN A 500 -23.68 -42.97 -39.16
C ASN A 500 -22.72 -41.76 -38.98
N GLY A 501 -22.60 -41.22 -37.77
CA GLY A 501 -21.63 -40.15 -37.45
C GLY A 501 -20.18 -40.63 -37.32
N ASP A 502 -19.96 -41.85 -36.84
CA ASP A 502 -18.63 -42.41 -36.60
C ASP A 502 -17.97 -42.92 -37.89
N ALA A 503 -18.77 -43.41 -38.84
CA ALA A 503 -18.30 -43.82 -40.17
C ALA A 503 -17.57 -42.67 -40.91
N GLN A 504 -18.05 -41.43 -40.76
CA GLN A 504 -17.43 -40.26 -41.40
C GLN A 504 -16.12 -39.85 -40.72
N VAL A 505 -16.03 -39.99 -39.40
CA VAL A 505 -14.81 -39.73 -38.62
C VAL A 505 -13.75 -40.81 -38.92
N MET A 506 -14.15 -42.07 -39.07
CA MET A 506 -13.22 -43.17 -39.36
C MET A 506 -12.63 -43.15 -40.77
N ARG A 507 -13.33 -42.60 -41.77
CA ARG A 507 -12.72 -42.33 -43.09
C ARG A 507 -11.48 -41.42 -43.02
N SER A 508 -11.33 -40.63 -41.96
CA SER A 508 -10.15 -39.79 -41.72
C SER A 508 -8.96 -40.53 -41.07
N SER A 509 -9.18 -41.70 -40.46
CA SER A 509 -8.13 -42.57 -39.90
C SER A 509 -7.26 -43.20 -41.00
N SER A 510 -5.93 -43.12 -40.84
CA SER A 510 -5.00 -43.80 -41.77
C SER A 510 -5.05 -45.31 -41.58
N LEU A 511 -5.21 -45.77 -40.35
CA LEU A 511 -5.28 -47.19 -40.02
C LEU A 511 -6.55 -47.85 -40.58
N TYR A 512 -7.69 -47.15 -40.51
CA TYR A 512 -8.95 -47.62 -41.09
C TYR A 512 -8.86 -47.76 -42.61
N ARG A 513 -8.19 -46.83 -43.31
CA ARG A 513 -7.99 -46.92 -44.77
C ARG A 513 -7.12 -48.12 -45.16
N ILE A 514 -6.04 -48.36 -44.43
CA ILE A 514 -5.16 -49.53 -44.65
C ILE A 514 -5.93 -50.83 -44.36
N TYR A 515 -6.70 -50.87 -43.27
CA TYR A 515 -7.55 -52.00 -42.92
C TYR A 515 -8.57 -52.33 -44.03
N HIS A 516 -9.24 -51.32 -44.60
CA HIS A 516 -10.18 -51.52 -45.70
C HIS A 516 -9.54 -52.14 -46.95
N ILE A 517 -8.31 -51.71 -47.27
CA ILE A 517 -7.54 -52.26 -48.39
C ILE A 517 -7.26 -53.76 -48.13
N GLY A 518 -6.84 -54.10 -46.91
CA GLY A 518 -6.60 -55.49 -46.51
C GLY A 518 -7.85 -56.36 -46.52
N ALA A 519 -8.93 -55.90 -45.88
CA ALA A 519 -10.19 -56.63 -45.77
C ALA A 519 -10.82 -56.88 -47.15
N GLY A 520 -10.83 -55.88 -48.04
CA GLY A 520 -11.35 -56.02 -49.39
C GLY A 520 -10.53 -57.00 -50.25
N GLU A 521 -9.21 -57.04 -50.08
CA GLU A 521 -8.33 -57.96 -50.81
C GLU A 521 -8.44 -59.40 -50.31
N ILE A 522 -8.55 -59.60 -48.99
CA ILE A 522 -8.82 -60.90 -48.37
C ILE A 522 -10.15 -61.45 -48.89
N ARG A 523 -11.22 -60.64 -48.87
CA ARG A 523 -12.56 -61.05 -49.32
C ARG A 523 -12.59 -61.41 -50.80
N ARG A 524 -12.07 -60.57 -51.69
CA ARG A 524 -12.04 -60.86 -53.15
C ARG A 524 -11.37 -62.21 -53.44
N ARG A 525 -10.32 -62.54 -52.69
CA ARG A 525 -9.58 -63.79 -52.87
C ARG A 525 -10.27 -64.98 -52.20
N LEU A 526 -11.00 -64.75 -51.12
CA LEU A 526 -11.82 -65.76 -50.46
C LEU A 526 -13.06 -66.12 -51.32
N ALA A 527 -13.64 -65.16 -52.02
CA ALA A 527 -14.76 -65.35 -52.95
C ALA A 527 -14.38 -66.16 -54.21
N HIS A 528 -13.10 -66.15 -54.62
CA HIS A 528 -12.58 -66.93 -55.74
C HIS A 528 -11.98 -68.30 -55.34
N ARG A 529 -12.30 -68.77 -54.13
CA ARG A 529 -11.85 -70.06 -53.60
C ARG A 529 -12.57 -71.22 -54.31
N ARG A 530 -11.84 -72.27 -54.69
CA ARG A 530 -12.45 -73.55 -55.12
C ARG A 530 -13.20 -74.18 -53.93
N ALA A 531 -14.44 -74.61 -54.14
CA ALA A 531 -15.27 -75.23 -53.11
C ALA A 531 -14.51 -76.38 -52.41
N GLY A 532 -14.22 -76.23 -51.11
CA GLY A 532 -13.65 -77.27 -50.24
C GLY A 532 -12.21 -77.10 -49.72
N ALA A 533 -11.43 -76.09 -50.12
CA ALA A 533 -10.02 -75.97 -49.67
C ALA A 533 -9.87 -75.10 -48.40
N PRO A 534 -9.47 -75.59 -47.20
CA PRO A 534 -9.60 -74.89 -45.90
C PRO A 534 -8.78 -73.59 -45.70
N VAL A 535 -7.79 -73.25 -46.56
CA VAL A 535 -6.81 -72.18 -46.29
C VAL A 535 -6.43 -71.38 -47.57
N LEU A 536 -6.07 -70.10 -47.43
CA LEU A 536 -5.54 -69.25 -48.52
C LEU A 536 -4.18 -69.76 -49.02
N SER A 537 -3.95 -69.72 -50.33
CA SER A 537 -2.64 -70.11 -50.92
C SER A 537 -1.53 -69.12 -50.54
N ALA A 538 -0.28 -69.62 -50.45
CA ALA A 538 0.90 -68.79 -50.16
C ALA A 538 1.04 -67.60 -51.14
N ALA A 539 0.72 -67.82 -52.42
CA ALA A 539 0.71 -66.76 -53.44
C ALA A 539 -0.35 -65.67 -53.18
N SER A 540 -1.50 -66.04 -52.61
CA SER A 540 -2.55 -65.07 -52.25
C SER A 540 -2.17 -64.24 -51.03
N ILE A 541 -1.51 -64.86 -50.04
CA ILE A 541 -1.00 -64.17 -48.85
C ILE A 541 0.09 -63.15 -49.24
N ALA A 542 1.01 -63.54 -50.14
CA ALA A 542 2.04 -62.63 -50.65
C ALA A 542 1.45 -61.41 -51.37
N ALA A 543 0.37 -61.59 -52.14
CA ALA A 543 -0.30 -60.51 -52.84
C ALA A 543 -1.11 -59.58 -51.92
N ILE A 544 -1.73 -60.11 -50.87
CA ILE A 544 -2.38 -59.32 -49.82
C ILE A 544 -1.32 -58.45 -49.11
N ARG A 545 -0.18 -59.03 -48.75
CA ARG A 545 0.94 -58.31 -48.13
C ARG A 545 1.44 -57.17 -49.03
N ALA A 546 1.65 -57.43 -50.31
CA ALA A 546 2.09 -56.41 -51.27
C ALA A 546 1.08 -55.25 -51.41
N SER A 547 -0.23 -55.55 -51.34
CA SER A 547 -1.29 -54.53 -51.41
C SER A 547 -1.35 -53.68 -50.14
N LEU A 548 -1.15 -54.30 -48.98
CA LEU A 548 -1.04 -53.60 -47.69
C LEU A 548 0.21 -52.71 -47.64
N ASP A 549 1.37 -53.23 -48.06
CA ASP A 549 2.63 -52.47 -48.10
C ASP A 549 2.50 -51.25 -49.02
N SER A 550 1.85 -51.40 -50.19
CA SER A 550 1.54 -50.27 -51.07
C SER A 550 0.62 -49.23 -50.41
N GLY A 551 -0.37 -49.67 -49.64
CA GLY A 551 -1.26 -48.80 -48.86
C GLY A 551 -0.51 -48.01 -47.79
N VAL A 552 0.39 -48.66 -47.05
CA VAL A 552 1.25 -48.04 -46.03
C VAL A 552 2.14 -46.96 -46.65
N VAL A 553 2.80 -47.27 -47.78
CA VAL A 553 3.69 -46.31 -48.47
C VAL A 553 2.91 -45.06 -48.93
N LYS A 554 1.70 -45.23 -49.48
CA LYS A 554 0.86 -44.09 -49.91
C LYS A 554 0.45 -43.19 -48.73
N GLU A 555 0.12 -43.78 -47.59
CA GLU A 555 -0.23 -43.01 -46.38
C GLU A 555 1.00 -42.32 -45.77
N MET A 556 2.17 -42.96 -45.76
CA MET A 556 3.43 -42.33 -45.36
C MET A 556 3.78 -41.14 -46.25
N GLN A 557 3.67 -41.28 -47.57
CA GLN A 557 3.91 -40.18 -48.51
C GLN A 557 2.95 -39.02 -48.29
N ARG A 558 1.68 -39.31 -47.97
CA ARG A 558 0.67 -38.29 -47.68
C ARG A 558 0.98 -37.51 -46.40
N LEU A 559 1.47 -38.18 -45.36
CA LEU A 559 1.93 -37.54 -44.13
C LEU A 559 3.22 -36.72 -44.35
N ASN A 560 4.18 -37.27 -45.10
CA ASN A 560 5.47 -36.62 -45.35
C ASN A 560 5.38 -35.40 -46.27
N ARG A 561 4.50 -35.42 -47.29
CA ARG A 561 4.25 -34.25 -48.16
C ARG A 561 3.85 -33.01 -47.35
N LEU A 562 3.18 -33.21 -46.21
CA LEU A 562 2.79 -32.11 -45.35
C LEU A 562 3.98 -31.52 -44.60
N MET A 563 4.99 -32.30 -44.18
CA MET A 563 6.17 -31.76 -43.47
C MET A 563 6.99 -30.78 -44.29
N VAL A 564 7.17 -31.01 -45.59
CA VAL A 564 7.97 -30.14 -46.49
C VAL A 564 7.49 -28.68 -46.47
N VAL A 565 6.16 -28.46 -46.43
CA VAL A 565 5.58 -27.11 -46.40
C VAL A 565 5.80 -26.41 -45.04
N LEU A 566 6.01 -27.15 -43.94
CA LEU A 566 6.28 -26.57 -42.62
C LEU A 566 7.70 -26.05 -42.54
N THR A 567 8.64 -26.86 -43.05
CA THR A 567 10.06 -26.54 -43.07
C THR A 567 10.32 -25.28 -43.88
N ILE A 568 9.62 -25.12 -45.02
CA ILE A 568 9.70 -23.91 -45.85
C ILE A 568 9.16 -22.67 -45.11
N ALA A 569 8.08 -22.82 -44.34
CA ALA A 569 7.49 -21.71 -43.56
C ALA A 569 8.36 -21.28 -42.36
N ILE A 570 9.01 -22.25 -41.69
CA ILE A 570 9.87 -21.99 -40.52
C ILE A 570 11.25 -21.46 -40.96
N SER A 571 11.83 -21.98 -42.05
CA SER A 571 13.17 -21.60 -42.47
C SER A 571 13.25 -20.25 -43.19
N GLY A 572 12.13 -19.69 -43.66
CA GLY A 572 12.11 -18.41 -44.39
C GLY A 572 12.17 -17.16 -43.49
N GLY A 573 11.77 -17.27 -42.22
CA GLY A 573 11.71 -16.13 -41.29
C GLY A 573 13.08 -15.49 -40.95
N PRO A 574 14.13 -16.28 -40.63
CA PRO A 574 15.43 -15.72 -40.25
C PRO A 574 16.16 -14.95 -41.36
N PHE A 575 15.89 -15.24 -42.64
CA PHE A 575 16.57 -14.60 -43.77
C PHE A 575 16.07 -13.18 -44.08
N LEU A 576 14.88 -12.81 -43.61
CA LEU A 576 14.34 -11.46 -43.79
C LEU A 576 14.73 -10.48 -42.69
N GLY A 577 15.14 -10.97 -41.51
CA GLY A 577 15.63 -10.12 -40.41
C GLY A 577 17.12 -9.75 -40.52
N LEU A 578 17.83 -10.25 -41.54
CA LEU A 578 19.25 -10.00 -41.82
C LEU A 578 19.47 -9.02 -43.00
N LEU A 579 18.40 -8.62 -43.68
CA LEU A 579 18.36 -7.57 -44.72
C LEU A 579 17.86 -6.28 -44.09
#